data_AF-A0A940NL60-F1
#
_entry.id   AF-A0A940NL60-F1
#
_cell.length_a   1.000
_cell.length_b   1.000
_cell.length_c   1.000
_cell.angle_alpha   90.00
_cell.angle_beta   90.00
_cell.angle_gamma   90.00
#
_symmetry.space_group_name_H-M   'P 1'
#
loop_
_entity.id
_entity.type
_entity.pdbx_description
1 polymer ?
#
loop_
_entity_poly.entity_id
_entity_poly.type
_entity_poly.pdbx_seq_one_letter_code
_entity_poly.pdbx_strand_id
1 'polypeptide(L)'
;MLAHRLAQRIFESTGGVSHVTVGLLSAIGRSIDEPQLSTVDVCAPEGLTESQRRLIRERVAHELNAVPVLIQQLIDGTVRTC
;
A
#
# COMPACT_ATOMS: atom_id res chain seq x y z
N MET A 1 -10.10 -0.75 -1.60
CA MET A 1 -9.47 -0.87 -2.93
C MET A 1 -8.01 -0.47 -2.94
N LEU A 2 -7.65 0.78 -2.60
CA LEU A 2 -6.24 1.22 -2.58
C LEU A 2 -5.38 0.42 -1.58
N ALA A 3 -5.83 0.32 -0.32
CA ALA A 3 -5.13 -0.46 0.71
C ALA A 3 -4.99 -1.95 0.33
N HIS A 4 -6.01 -2.53 -0.32
CA HIS A 4 -5.97 -3.92 -0.79
C HIS A 4 -4.95 -4.12 -1.91
N ARG A 5 -4.94 -3.24 -2.91
CA ARG A 5 -3.97 -3.30 -4.01
C ARG A 5 -2.54 -3.07 -3.51
N LEU A 6 -2.36 -2.18 -2.52
CA LEU A 6 -1.09 -1.96 -1.84
C LEU A 6 -0.63 -3.24 -1.12
N ALA A 7 -1.52 -3.85 -0.33
CA ALA A 7 -1.24 -5.08 0.40
C ALA A 7 -0.86 -6.23 -0.55
N GLN A 8 -1.61 -6.40 -1.64
CA GLN A 8 -1.33 -7.41 -2.66
C GLN A 8 0.04 -7.22 -3.31
N ARG A 9 0.38 -5.99 -3.74
CA ARG A 9 1.69 -5.70 -4.34
C ARG A 9 2.84 -5.94 -3.37
N ILE A 10 2.67 -5.56 -2.10
CA ILE A 10 3.69 -5.81 -1.06
C ILE A 10 3.86 -7.30 -0.83
N PHE A 11 2.75 -8.05 -0.77
CA PHE A 11 2.75 -9.50 -0.59
C PHE A 11 3.45 -10.21 -1.75
N GLU A 12 3.12 -9.88 -2.99
CA GLU A 12 3.75 -10.47 -4.19
C GLU A 12 5.24 -10.12 -4.32
N SER A 13 5.65 -8.94 -3.86
CA SER A 13 7.04 -8.46 -4.00
C SER A 13 7.96 -8.91 -2.86
N THR A 14 7.40 -9.42 -1.76
CA THR A 14 8.17 -9.76 -0.55
C THR A 14 8.06 -11.26 -0.27
N GLY A 15 9.09 -12.02 -0.65
CA GLY A 15 9.17 -13.43 -0.33
C GLY A 15 9.25 -13.67 1.19
N GLY A 16 8.56 -14.72 1.67
CA GLY A 16 8.56 -15.12 3.08
C GLY A 16 7.53 -14.40 3.95
N VAL A 17 6.65 -13.60 3.34
CA VAL A 17 5.54 -12.94 4.04
C VAL A 17 4.30 -13.84 4.04
N SER A 18 3.69 -14.00 5.20
CA SER A 18 2.45 -14.77 5.40
C SER A 18 1.20 -13.90 5.29
N HIS A 19 1.25 -12.67 5.81
CA HIS A 19 0.14 -11.71 5.77
C HIS A 19 0.67 -10.27 5.66
N VAL A 20 -0.07 -9.43 4.94
CA VAL A 20 0.14 -7.98 4.86
C VAL A 20 -1.16 -7.27 5.17
N THR A 21 -1.14 -6.38 6.16
CA THR A 21 -2.25 -5.49 6.47
C THR A 21 -1.81 -4.06 6.18
N VAL A 22 -2.65 -3.32 5.47
CA VAL A 22 -2.39 -1.92 5.13
C VAL A 22 -3.51 -1.06 5.71
N GLY A 23 -3.14 -0.09 6.54
CA GLY A 23 -4.02 0.95 7.04
C GLY A 23 -3.70 2.29 6.39
N LEU A 24 -4.72 2.95 5.86
CA LEU A 24 -4.61 4.31 5.33
C LEU A 24 -5.61 5.20 6.07
N LEU A 25 -5.11 6.25 6.71
CA LEU A 25 -5.92 7.21 7.44
C LEU A 25 -5.75 8.60 6.83
N SER A 26 -6.84 9.13 6.28
CA SER A 26 -6.87 10.45 5.65
C SER A 26 -7.26 11.52 6.66
N ALA A 27 -6.70 12.72 6.51
CA ALA A 27 -7.18 13.92 7.18
C ALA A 27 -8.10 14.70 6.25
N ILE A 28 -9.26 15.13 6.73
CA ILE A 28 -10.13 16.04 6.00
C ILE A 28 -9.38 17.37 5.80
N GLY A 29 -9.35 17.87 4.56
CA GLY A 29 -8.62 19.09 4.19
C GLY A 29 -7.16 18.87 3.76
N ARG A 30 -6.68 17.62 3.72
CA ARG A 30 -5.40 17.25 3.07
C ARG A 30 -5.62 16.51 1.77
N SER A 31 -4.62 16.58 0.89
CA SER A 31 -4.62 15.82 -0.34
C SER A 31 -4.64 14.32 -0.06
N ILE A 32 -5.35 13.55 -0.88
CA ILE A 32 -5.62 12.13 -0.63
C ILE A 32 -4.39 11.23 -0.80
N ASP A 33 -3.40 11.74 -1.54
CA ASP A 33 -2.03 11.25 -1.73
C ASP A 33 -1.10 11.58 -0.57
N GLU A 34 -1.53 12.45 0.37
CA GLU A 34 -0.86 12.72 1.64
C GLU A 34 -1.71 12.20 2.82
N PRO A 35 -1.77 10.87 3.04
CA PRO A 35 -2.48 10.33 4.20
C PRO A 35 -1.82 10.83 5.49
N GLN A 36 -2.66 11.14 6.49
CA GLN A 36 -2.20 11.50 7.83
C GLN A 36 -1.44 10.35 8.50
N LEU A 37 -1.84 9.11 8.19
CA LEU A 37 -1.16 7.91 8.64
C LEU A 37 -1.22 6.84 7.54
N SER A 38 -0.08 6.23 7.25
CA SER A 38 0.01 5.00 6.45
C SER A 38 0.71 3.94 7.30
N THR A 39 -0.01 2.90 7.69
CA THR A 39 0.52 1.75 8.42
C THR A 39 0.61 0.55 7.49
N VAL A 40 1.72 -0.17 7.58
CA VAL A 40 1.91 -1.44 6.88
C VAL A 40 2.45 -2.44 7.89
N ASP A 41 1.59 -3.39 8.24
CA ASP A 41 1.92 -4.49 9.14
C ASP A 41 2.18 -5.73 8.30
N VAL A 42 3.37 -6.30 8.47
CA VAL A 42 3.83 -7.45 7.69
C VAL A 42 4.16 -8.59 8.65
N CYS A 43 3.47 -9.71 8.49
CA CYS A 43 3.73 -10.92 9.25
C CYS A 43 4.68 -11.83 8.45
N ALA A 44 5.95 -11.86 8.85
CA ALA A 44 6.96 -12.76 8.28
C ALA A 44 7.41 -13.75 9.37
N PRO A 45 7.11 -15.06 9.25
CA PRO A 45 7.44 -16.07 10.26
C PRO A 45 8.94 -16.15 10.57
N GLU A 46 9.78 -15.93 9.56
CA GLU A 46 11.25 -15.92 9.70
C GLU A 46 11.81 -14.52 10.00
N GLY A 47 10.92 -13.56 10.25
CA GLY A 47 11.26 -12.15 10.35
C GLY A 47 11.53 -11.50 9.00
N LEU A 48 11.69 -10.17 9.02
CA LEU A 48 12.07 -9.39 7.84
C LEU A 48 13.51 -8.94 7.98
N THR A 49 14.30 -9.17 6.94
CA THR A 49 15.63 -8.58 6.80
C THR A 49 15.54 -7.07 6.62
N GLU A 50 16.63 -6.36 6.89
CA GLU A 50 16.66 -4.90 6.74
C GLU A 50 16.50 -4.45 5.28
N SER A 51 17.00 -5.23 4.32
CA SER A 51 16.79 -4.99 2.89
C SER A 51 15.32 -5.15 2.50
N GLN A 52 14.63 -6.17 3.02
CA GLN A 52 13.18 -6.34 2.80
C GLN A 52 12.37 -5.19 3.41
N ARG A 53 12.70 -4.76 4.64
CA ARG A 53 12.05 -3.60 5.29
C ARG A 53 12.20 -2.33 4.47
N ARG A 54 13.40 -2.08 3.93
CA ARG A 54 13.66 -0.92 3.08
C ARG A 54 12.87 -0.99 1.77
N LEU A 55 12.86 -2.15 1.12
CA LEU A 55 12.11 -2.39 -0.11
C LEU A 55 10.60 -2.16 0.09
N ILE A 56 10.03 -2.66 1.19
CA ILE A 56 8.62 -2.43 1.55
C ILE A 56 8.37 -0.93 1.69
N ARG A 57 9.23 -0.19 2.41
CA ARG A 57 9.05 1.25 2.63
C ARG A 57 9.13 2.04 1.33
N GLU A 58 10.11 1.76 0.48
CA GLU A 58 10.25 2.39 -0.84
C GLU A 58 9.03 2.10 -1.72
N ARG A 59 8.50 0.88 -1.66
CA ARG A 59 7.31 0.51 -2.42
C ARG A 59 6.06 1.21 -1.93
N VAL A 60 5.87 1.31 -0.61
CA VAL A 60 4.75 2.06 -0.02
C VAL A 60 4.79 3.52 -0.48
N ALA A 61 5.96 4.17 -0.44
CA ALA A 61 6.10 5.54 -0.91
C ALA A 61 5.79 5.69 -2.41
N HIS A 62 6.29 4.76 -3.24
CA HIS A 62 6.02 4.78 -4.68
C HIS A 62 4.53 4.61 -5.01
N GLU A 63 3.85 3.68 -4.34
CA GLU A 63 2.43 3.42 -4.57
C GLU A 63 1.54 4.52 -3.99
N LEU A 64 1.92 5.16 -2.88
CA LEU A 64 1.24 6.35 -2.36
C LEU A 64 1.29 7.50 -3.37
N ASN A 65 2.42 7.71 -4.05
CA ASN A 65 2.51 8.69 -5.14
C ASN A 65 1.67 8.31 -6.37
N ALA A 66 1.33 7.03 -6.53
CA ALA A 66 0.48 6.55 -7.62
C ALA A 66 -1.03 6.60 -7.30
N VAL A 67 -1.40 7.03 -6.08
CA VAL A 67 -2.80 7.15 -5.63
C VAL A 67 -3.66 8.01 -6.56
N PRO A 68 -3.22 9.19 -7.04
CA PRO A 68 -4.02 10.02 -7.93
C PRO A 68 -4.36 9.31 -9.25
N VAL A 69 -3.41 8.55 -9.81
CA VAL A 69 -3.62 7.74 -11.02
C VAL A 69 -4.65 6.65 -10.76
N LEU A 70 -4.60 6.03 -9.58
CA LEU A 70 -5.54 4.99 -9.15
C LEU A 70 -6.97 5.53 -8.95
N ILE A 71 -7.09 6.75 -8.43
CA ILE A 71 -8.36 7.46 -8.33
C ILE A 71 -8.90 7.78 -9.72
N GLN A 72 -8.05 8.17 -10.65
CA GLN A 72 -8.46 8.38 -12.04
C GLN A 72 -8.99 7.09 -12.68
N GLN A 73 -8.31 5.95 -12.50
CA GLN A 73 -8.79 4.66 -13.00
C GLN A 73 -10.13 4.22 -12.38
N LEU A 74 -10.38 4.62 -11.13
CA LEU A 74 -11.65 4.43 -10.44
C LEU A 74 -12.76 5.29 -11.06
N ILE A 75 -12.49 6.57 -11.32
CA ILE A 75 -13.40 7.50 -12.01
C ILE A 75 -13.71 6.99 -13.42
N ASP A 76 -12.69 6.47 -14.11
CA ASP A 76 -12.80 5.94 -15.47
C ASP A 76 -13.47 4.55 -15.52
N GLY A 77 -13.85 3.97 -14.37
CA GLY A 77 -14.51 2.67 -14.29
C GLY A 77 -13.64 1.47 -14.70
N THR A 78 -12.33 1.66 -14.82
CA THR A 78 -11.39 0.60 -15.22
C THR A 78 -11.00 -0.32 -14.06
N VAL A 79 -11.31 0.08 -12.82
CA VAL A 79 -11.11 -0.76 -11.62
C VAL A 79 -12.47 -1.17 -11.06
N ARG A 80 -12.70 -2.49 -10.93
CA ARG A 80 -13.93 -3.02 -10.33
C ARG A 80 -13.93 -2.78 -8.82
N THR A 81 -14.90 -2.01 -8.33
CA THR A 81 -15.30 -1.99 -6.92
C THR A 81 -16.17 -3.22 -6.66
N CYS A 82 -15.60 -4.23 -5.99
CA CYS A 82 -16.34 -5.39 -5.50
C CYS A 82 -16.95 -5.09 -4.13
#